data_AF-A0A4Q5QH18-F1
#
_entry.id   AF-A0A4Q5QH18-F1
#
_cell.length_a   1.000
_cell.length_b   1.000
_cell.length_c   1.000
_cell.angle_alpha   90.00
_cell.angle_beta   90.00
_cell.angle_gamma   90.00
#
_symmetry.space_group_name_H-M   'P 1'
#
loop_
_entity.id
_entity.type
_entity.pdbx_description
1 polymer ?
#
loop_
_entity_poly.entity_id
_entity_poly.type
_entity_poly.pdbx_seq_one_letter_code
_entity_poly.pdbx_strand_id
1 'polypeptide(L)' 'MNAKLTLKLNQEVIEKAKKYALEKQLSLSRLIENYLNSLTNELKDEGDVKISPFVKSMKTGVKIPTDLDDKK' A
#
# COMPACT_ATOMS: atom_id res chain seq x y z
N MET A 1 -2.98 20.42 2.73
CA MET A 1 -4.31 20.95 3.09
C MET A 1 -5.15 19.80 3.63
N ASN A 2 -5.94 20.01 4.67
CA ASN A 2 -6.82 18.98 5.23
C ASN A 2 -8.26 19.26 4.81
N ALA A 3 -8.95 18.26 4.26
CA ALA A 3 -10.36 18.33 3.87
C ALA A 3 -11.15 17.22 4.57
N LYS A 4 -12.45 17.42 4.78
CA LYS A 4 -13.34 16.41 5.35
C LYS A 4 -14.03 15.64 4.23
N LEU A 5 -13.95 14.31 4.28
CA LEU A 5 -14.68 13.40 3.40
C LEU A 5 -15.79 12.71 4.21
N THR A 6 -17.03 12.80 3.75
CA THR A 6 -18.19 12.13 4.37
C THR A 6 -18.75 11.08 3.41
N LEU A 7 -18.81 9.83 3.85
CA LEU A 7 -19.26 8.70 3.03
C LEU A 7 -20.50 8.07 3.67
N LYS A 8 -21.47 7.67 2.84
CA LYS A 8 -22.57 6.79 3.27
C LYS A 8 -22.15 5.34 3.06
N LEU A 9 -22.17 4.57 4.13
CA LEU A 9 -21.73 3.17 4.16
C LEU A 9 -22.72 2.36 4.98
N ASN A 10 -22.79 1.06 4.73
CA ASN A 10 -23.59 0.15 5.54
C ASN A 10 -23.06 0.11 6.99
N GLN A 11 -23.97 0.12 7.96
CA GLN A 11 -23.62 0.14 9.39
C GLN A 11 -22.70 -1.03 9.78
N GLU A 12 -22.97 -2.23 9.27
CA GLU A 12 -22.14 -3.41 9.53
C GLU A 12 -20.70 -3.26 9.04
N VAL A 13 -20.50 -2.55 7.93
CA VAL A 13 -19.16 -2.28 7.37
C VAL A 13 -18.41 -1.31 8.27
N ILE A 14 -19.10 -0.28 8.79
CA ILE A 14 -18.52 0.70 9.72
C ILE A 14 -18.03 -0.01 10.99
N GLU A 15 -18.83 -0.91 11.56
CA GLU A 15 -18.47 -1.62 12.78
C GLU A 15 -17.28 -2.58 12.58
N LYS A 16 -17.27 -3.33 11.47
CA LYS A 16 -16.13 -4.18 11.09
C LYS A 16 -14.85 -3.35 10.91
N ALA A 17 -14.94 -2.21 10.24
CA ALA A 17 -13.81 -1.33 10.01
C ALA A 17 -13.26 -0.72 11.31
N LYS A 18 -14.13 -0.29 12.23
CA LYS A 18 -13.73 0.19 13.56
C LYS A 18 -13.00 -0.89 14.36
N LYS A 19 -13.53 -2.11 14.37
CA LYS A 19 -12.90 -3.24 15.08
C LYS A 19 -11.51 -3.52 14.52
N TYR A 20 -11.39 -3.60 13.20
CA TYR A 20 -10.09 -3.79 12.54
C TYR A 20 -9.09 -2.68 12.88
N ALA A 21 -9.54 -1.41 12.85
CA ALA A 21 -8.70 -0.28 13.19
C ALA A 21 -8.18 -0.36 14.64
N LEU A 22 -9.06 -0.73 15.59
CA LEU A 22 -8.70 -0.93 17.00
C LEU A 22 -7.68 -2.06 17.18
N GLU A 23 -7.90 -3.21 16.53
CA GLU A 23 -6.97 -4.35 16.56
C GLU A 23 -5.59 -4.00 16.00
N LYS A 24 -5.54 -3.11 15.00
CA LYS A 24 -4.29 -2.60 14.41
C LYS A 24 -3.71 -1.39 15.14
N GLN A 25 -4.33 -0.93 16.24
CA GLN A 25 -3.92 0.28 16.97
C GLN A 25 -3.84 1.52 16.06
N LEU A 26 -4.77 1.61 15.10
CA LEU A 26 -4.89 2.72 14.15
C LEU A 26 -6.23 3.42 14.31
N SER A 27 -6.28 4.71 13.97
CA SER A 27 -7.56 5.40 13.83
C SER A 27 -8.22 5.02 12.51
N LEU A 28 -9.56 5.00 12.48
CA LEU A 28 -10.32 4.71 11.27
C LEU A 28 -10.00 5.70 10.15
N SER A 29 -9.83 6.99 10.47
CA SER A 29 -9.43 8.01 9.49
C SER A 29 -8.06 7.70 8.88
N ARG A 30 -7.08 7.30 9.69
CA ARG A 30 -5.74 6.94 9.21
C ARG A 30 -5.74 5.67 8.37
N LEU A 31 -6.58 4.69 8.74
CA LEU A 31 -6.78 3.47 7.96
C LEU A 31 -7.29 3.80 6.55
N ILE A 32 -8.35 4.62 6.45
CA ILE A 32 -8.95 5.00 5.17
C ILE A 32 -8.01 5.90 4.36
N GLU A 33 -7.36 6.86 4.99
CA GLU A 33 -6.37 7.73 4.32
C GLU A 33 -5.22 6.91 3.73
N ASN A 34 -4.66 5.97 4.49
CA ASN A 34 -3.60 5.08 3.99
C ASN A 34 -4.07 4.22 2.82
N TYR A 35 -5.29 3.68 2.89
CA TYR A 35 -5.83 2.84 1.84
C TYR A 35 -6.07 3.64 0.55
N LEU A 36 -6.71 4.81 0.66
CA LEU A 36 -6.90 5.71 -0.47
C LEU A 36 -5.55 6.14 -1.07
N ASN A 37 -4.59 6.50 -0.21
CA ASN A 37 -3.25 6.85 -0.66
C ASN A 37 -2.58 5.68 -1.42
N SER A 38 -2.69 4.45 -0.92
CA SER A 38 -2.18 3.26 -1.61
C SER A 38 -2.80 3.06 -2.99
N LEU A 39 -4.09 3.35 -3.17
CA LEU A 39 -4.78 3.22 -4.45
C LEU A 39 -4.44 4.37 -5.41
N THR A 40 -4.19 5.57 -4.88
CA THR A 40 -3.95 6.76 -5.71
C THR A 40 -2.48 7.07 -5.94
N ASN A 41 -1.55 6.45 -5.19
CA ASN A 41 -0.12 6.68 -5.36
C ASN A 41 0.40 6.14 -6.69
N GLU A 42 -0.20 5.09 -7.24
CA GLU A 42 0.14 4.58 -8.58
C GLU A 42 -0.33 5.52 -9.70
N LEU A 43 -1.30 6.41 -9.44
CA LEU A 43 -1.77 7.39 -10.44
C LEU A 43 -0.81 8.57 -10.64
N LYS A 44 0.27 8.65 -9.85
CA LYS A 44 1.29 9.72 -9.98
C LYS A 44 2.63 9.25 -10.51
N ASP A 45 2.78 7.95 -10.79
CA ASP A 45 4.12 7.41 -10.88
C ASP A 45 4.23 6.21 -11.84
N GLU A 46 3.96 6.46 -13.13
CA GLU A 46 4.64 5.74 -14.21
C GLU A 46 6.10 6.23 -14.40
N GLY A 47 6.66 7.03 -13.47
CA GLY A 47 7.84 7.85 -13.76
C GLY A 47 9.01 7.84 -12.77
N ASP A 48 8.80 7.85 -11.46
CA ASP A 48 9.87 8.10 -10.49
C ASP A 48 9.53 7.66 -9.05
N VAL A 49 9.33 6.35 -8.83
CA VAL A 49 9.42 5.81 -7.46
C VAL A 49 10.86 6.07 -7.03
N LYS A 50 11.08 7.11 -6.21
CA LYS A 50 12.37 7.41 -5.60
C LYS A 50 12.65 6.38 -4.51
N ILE A 51 12.96 5.16 -4.95
CA ILE A 51 13.43 4.10 -4.09
C ILE A 51 14.84 4.47 -3.62
N SER A 52 15.11 4.31 -2.32
CA SER A 52 16.47 4.48 -1.76
C SER A 52 17.49 3.71 -2.61
N PRO A 53 18.71 4.25 -2.83
CA PRO A 53 19.78 3.56 -3.57
C PRO A 53 20.00 2.12 -3.10
N PHE A 54 19.81 1.87 -1.80
CA PHE A 54 19.90 0.55 -1.19
C PHE A 54 18.83 -0.43 -1.71
N VAL A 55 17.56 -0.04 -1.71
CA VAL A 55 16.46 -0.89 -2.18
C VAL A 55 16.50 -1.03 -3.71
N LYS A 56 16.96 0.00 -4.43
CA LYS A 56 17.26 -0.10 -5.87
C LYS A 56 18.34 -1.16 -6.14
N SER A 57 19.38 -1.19 -5.31
CA SER A 57 20.47 -2.19 -5.43
C SER A 57 19.99 -3.62 -5.15
N MET A 58 19.00 -3.82 -4.28
CA MET A 58 18.38 -5.13 -4.06
C MET A 58 17.60 -5.60 -5.30
N LYS A 59 16.83 -4.71 -5.94
CA LYS A 59 16.08 -5.04 -7.16
C LYS A 59 16.99 -5.45 -8.32
N THR A 60 18.17 -4.83 -8.43
CA THR A 60 19.14 -5.11 -9.50
C THR A 60 20.17 -6.18 -9.14
N GLY A 61 20.24 -6.58 -7.87
CA GLY A 61 21.31 -7.43 -7.32
C GLY A 61 21.19 -8.92 -7.64
N VAL A 62 20.04 -9.37 -8.16
CA VAL A 62 19.88 -10.74 -8.64
C VAL A 62 19.23 -10.69 -10.01
N LYS A 63 20.06 -10.52 -11.05
CA LYS A 63 19.68 -11.01 -12.38
C LYS A 63 19.65 -12.53 -12.27
N ILE A 64 18.50 -13.08 -11.90
CA ILE A 64 18.24 -14.51 -12.04
C ILE A 64 18.36 -14.78 -13.54
N PRO A 65 19.38 -15.51 -14.03
CA PRO A 65 19.42 -15.87 -15.43
C PRO A 65 18.13 -16.63 -15.73
N THR A 66 17.46 -16.27 -16.83
CA THR A 66 16.20 -16.89 -17.28
C THR A 66 16.35 -18.37 -17.66
N ASP A 67 17.54 -18.93 -17.43
CA ASP A 67 17.93 -20.31 -17.67
C ASP A 67 18.39 -20.94 -16.35
N LEU A 68 17.47 -21.03 -15.38
CA LEU A 68 17.61 -21.99 -14.29
C LEU A 68 17.16 -23.34 -14.85
N ASP A 69 18.08 -24.08 -15.44
CA ASP A 69 17.89 -25.50 -15.77
C ASP A 69 17.81 -26.24 -14.43
N ASP A 70 16.58 -26.42 -13.92
CA ASP A 70 16.25 -27.34 -12.82
C ASP A 70 16.60 -28.76 -13.27
N LYS A 71 17.89 -29.13 -13.17
CA LYS A 71 18.34 -30.50 -13.31
C LYS A 71 19.06 -30.98 -12.04
N LYS A 72 18.27 -31.78 -11.32
CA LYS A 72 18.58 -32.82 -10.32
C LYS A 72 18.87 -32.39 -8.89
#